data_AF-A0A2M7XHL6-F1
#
_entry.id   AF-A0A2M7XHL6-F1
#
_cell.length_a   1.000
_cell.length_b   1.000
_cell.length_c   1.000
_cell.angle_alpha   90.00
_cell.angle_beta   90.00
_cell.angle_gamma   90.00
#
_symmetry.space_group_name_H-M   'P 1'
#
loop_
_entity.id
_entity.type
_entity.pdbx_description
1 polymer ?
#
loop_
_entity_poly.entity_id
_entity_poly.type
_entity_poly.pdbx_seq_one_letter_code
_entity_poly.pdbx_strand_id
1 'polypeptide(L)' 'MKIVAVIPAYNEEKMIETVLNHAAPFVDEIIVINDGSFDKTALIARS' A
#
# COMPACT_ATOMS: atom_id res chain seq x y z
N MET A 1 -19.34 -8.82 -6.82
CA MET A 1 -17.97 -9.31 -7.10
C MET A 1 -17.04 -8.42 -6.32
N LYS A 2 -16.12 -8.98 -5.53
CA LYS A 2 -15.19 -8.19 -4.71
C LYS A 2 -13.90 -7.95 -5.50
N ILE A 3 -13.40 -6.72 -5.54
CA ILE A 3 -12.15 -6.32 -6.19
C ILE A 3 -11.12 -6.04 -5.10
N VAL A 4 -9.95 -6.66 -5.22
CA VAL A 4 -8.85 -6.53 -4.25
C VAL A 4 -7.60 -6.04 -4.98
N ALA A 5 -6.99 -4.96 -4.49
CA ALA A 5 -5.67 -4.51 -4.94
C ALA A 5 -4.57 -5.17 -4.12
N VAL A 6 -3.56 -5.71 -4.79
CA VAL A 6 -2.33 -6.19 -4.14
C VAL A 6 -1.19 -5.27 -4.54
N ILE A 7 -0.54 -4.66 -3.56
CA ILE A 7 0.50 -3.64 -3.77
C ILE A 7 1.80 -4.13 -3.12
N PRO A 8 2.79 -4.60 -3.90
CA PRO A 8 4.13 -4.80 -3.37
C PRO A 8 4.79 -3.45 -3.09
N ALA A 9 5.50 -3.34 -1.97
CA ALA A 9 6.17 -2.11 -1.56
C ALA A 9 7.56 -2.41 -0.99
N TYR A 10 8.58 -1.74 -1.53
CA TYR A 10 9.97 -1.79 -1.07
C TYR A 10 10.57 -0.38 -1.03
N ASN A 11 10.79 0.15 0.17
CA ASN A 11 11.30 1.50 0.41
C ASN A 11 10.48 2.63 -0.27
N GLU A 12 9.16 2.55 -0.12
CA GLU A 12 8.16 3.46 -0.69
C GLU A 12 7.64 4.50 0.33
N GLU A 13 8.40 4.86 1.38
CA GLU A 13 7.91 5.79 2.43
C GLU A 13 7.40 7.15 1.88
N LYS A 14 7.85 7.55 0.69
CA LYS A 14 7.47 8.81 0.05
C LYS A 14 6.21 8.71 -0.82
N MET A 15 5.82 7.50 -1.21
CA MET A 15 4.77 7.29 -2.22
C MET A 15 3.63 6.40 -1.72
N ILE A 16 3.88 5.51 -0.75
CA ILE A 16 2.91 4.50 -0.32
C ILE A 16 1.57 5.11 0.10
N GLU A 17 1.56 6.23 0.82
CA GLU A 17 0.32 6.94 1.18
C GLU A 17 -0.46 7.41 -0.04
N THR A 18 0.21 8.01 -1.03
CA THR A 18 -0.43 8.49 -2.26
C THR A 18 -0.99 7.33 -3.08
N VAL A 19 -0.25 6.22 -3.18
CA VAL A 19 -0.71 5.01 -3.88
C VAL A 19 -1.95 4.43 -3.22
N LEU A 20 -1.96 4.31 -1.89
CA LEU A 20 -3.12 3.82 -1.14
C LEU A 20 -4.34 4.72 -1.33
N ASN A 21 -4.16 6.03 -1.24
CA ASN A 21 -5.23 7.01 -1.42
C ASN A 21 -5.81 6.99 -2.84
N HIS A 22 -4.99 6.77 -3.86
CA HIS A 22 -5.46 6.66 -5.24
C HIS A 22 -6.08 5.30 -5.56
N ALA A 23 -5.66 4.21 -4.92
CA ALA A 23 -6.22 2.89 -5.16
C ALA A 23 -7.57 2.68 -4.46
N ALA A 24 -7.74 3.23 -3.25
CA ALA A 24 -8.90 3.00 -2.40
C ALA A 24 -10.28 3.25 -3.07
N PRO A 25 -10.48 4.26 -3.94
CA PRO A 25 -11.77 4.48 -4.60
C PRO A 25 -12.19 3.39 -5.59
N PHE A 26 -11.27 2.50 -6.01
CA PHE A 26 -11.50 1.54 -7.09
C PHE A 26 -11.59 0.08 -6.62
N VAL A 27 -11.32 -0.20 -5.34
CA VAL A 27 -11.26 -1.55 -4.79
C VAL A 27 -11.95 -1.65 -3.44
N ASP A 28 -12.43 -2.85 -3.11
CA ASP A 28 -13.08 -3.11 -1.82
C ASP A 28 -12.05 -3.39 -0.71
N GLU A 29 -10.83 -3.81 -1.07
CA GLU A 29 -9.78 -4.17 -0.14
C GLU A 29 -8.39 -3.94 -0.77
N ILE A 30 -7.43 -3.54 0.07
CA ILE A 30 -6.04 -3.37 -0.31
C ILE A 30 -5.17 -4.27 0.57
N ILE A 31 -4.30 -5.05 -0.06
CA ILE A 31 -3.29 -5.87 0.61
C ILE A 31 -1.91 -5.32 0.22
N VAL A 32 -1.20 -4.74 1.18
CA VAL A 32 0.18 -4.27 1.00
C VAL A 32 1.16 -5.37 1.38
N ILE A 33 2.03 -5.74 0.45
CA ILE A 33 3.12 -6.70 0.68
C ILE A 33 4.41 -5.90 0.88
N ASN A 34 4.86 -5.79 2.13
CA ASN A 34 6.17 -5.20 2.42
C ASN A 34 7.28 -6.19 2.03
N ASP A 35 8.02 -5.89 0.97
CA ASP A 35 9.06 -6.74 0.39
C ASP A 35 10.44 -6.47 1.04
N GLY A 36 10.46 -6.41 2.38
CA GLY A 36 11.68 -6.20 3.16
C GLY A 36 12.18 -4.76 3.22
N SER A 37 11.28 -3.76 3.23
CA SER A 37 11.65 -2.34 3.38
C SER A 37 12.42 -2.08 4.68
N PHE A 38 13.41 -1.18 4.62
CA PHE A 38 14.19 -0.70 5.78
C PHE A 38 13.82 0.73 6.21
N ASP A 39 12.87 1.35 5.51
CA ASP A 39 12.37 2.69 5.77
C ASP A 39 10.99 2.65 6.46
N LYS A 40 10.26 3.78 6.44
CA LYS A 40 8.94 3.88 7.10
C LYS A 40 7.78 3.32 6.30
N THR A 41 7.98 2.64 5.17
CA THR A 41 6.91 2.12 4.30
C THR A 41 5.82 1.37 5.07
N ALA A 42 6.21 0.39 5.91
CA ALA A 42 5.26 -0.43 6.64
C ALA A 42 4.53 0.33 7.76
N LEU A 43 5.14 1.38 8.30
CA LEU A 43 4.52 2.24 9.31
C LEU A 43 3.44 3.11 8.66
N ILE A 44 3.77 3.72 7.52
CA ILE A 44 2.86 4.60 6.76
C ILE A 44 1.72 3.79 6.15
N ALA A 45 1.97 2.55 5.68
CA ALA A 45 0.93 1.69 5.15
C ALA A 45 -0.11 1.23 6.19
N ARG A 46 0.14 1.42 7.49
CA ARG A 46 -0.73 1.01 8.60
C ARG A 46 -1.47 2.18 9.27
N SER A 47 -1.16 3.43 8.92
CA SER A 47 -1.80 4.63 9.48
C SER A 47 -3.12 4.94 8.80
#